data_AF-A0A7U5MJ70-F1
#
_entry.id   AF-A0A7U5MJ70-F1
#
_cell.length_a   1.000
_cell.length_b   1.000
_cell.length_c   1.000
_cell.angle_alpha   90.00
_cell.angle_beta   90.00
_cell.angle_gamma   90.00
#
_symmetry.space_group_name_H-M   'P 1'
#
loop_
_entity.id
_entity.type
_entity.pdbx_description
1 polymer ?
#
loop_
_entity_poly.entity_id
_entity_poly.type
_entity_poly.pdbx_seq_one_letter_code
_entity_poly.pdbx_strand_id
1 'polypeptide(L)'
;MSAESRSGEHGVLSRRRALQLGGGLAVAGIGAACSSTGINGAGGAEIGPTSAQVAGYAAAQQRRYPQGRVIAHTLSAAPGTVDIGGTVSSAWTYDGQMPGPILRGAVGDRLRLQLHNGLPESTTIHWHGLAIRNDMDGVPGVTQSPIGAGRNFNYEFVLPQPGTYWYHSHVDLQRGRGLYGALLIDDPNEPGDYDVEFTVLLTDWLLDTTPPQVFSALKQGGRMSGMPSGSPSPDKGASRMWEIPRMGAMPSPLLGRDAGDVRFPVYLLNGRQPSAPVTLTAKPGQRARIRVINAADDTAFRVALGGHPITVTHSDGWPVVPVGGDAVLIGMGERYDLRTTLADGVFPLVAAAEGKNARAFGLIRTGAGTAPAPTVTPPQLSGRVLTLADLTAAPSVRLSAKKIDTSLSGKLAGDMRRYEWSINGRSYPKYEALVVQPRVGLVTERIWLFS
;
A
#
# COMPACT_ATOMS: atom_id res chain seq x y z
N MET A 1 9.06 -49.04 3.98
CA MET A 1 9.34 -50.42 4.46
C MET A 1 10.39 -50.32 5.54
N SER A 2 10.04 -50.87 6.69
CA SER A 2 10.73 -50.80 7.99
C SER A 2 11.85 -51.83 8.13
N ALA A 3 12.80 -51.54 9.04
CA ALA A 3 13.37 -52.44 10.08
C ALA A 3 14.75 -51.87 10.48
N GLU A 4 14.91 -51.24 11.66
CA GLU A 4 15.12 -51.81 13.00
C GLU A 4 16.58 -52.19 13.33
N SER A 5 17.13 -51.57 14.38
CA SER A 5 17.93 -52.23 15.42
C SER A 5 18.09 -51.28 16.63
N ARG A 6 18.06 -51.87 17.83
CA ARG A 6 17.76 -51.28 19.15
C ARG A 6 19.01 -50.99 20.00
N SER A 7 18.71 -50.40 21.18
CA SER A 7 19.40 -50.36 22.48
C SER A 7 20.05 -49.00 22.79
N GLY A 8 19.74 -48.26 23.85
CA GLY A 8 19.04 -48.55 25.09
C GLY A 8 19.94 -48.10 26.25
N GLU A 9 19.54 -47.09 27.04
CA GLU A 9 19.64 -47.06 28.51
C GLU A 9 19.25 -45.69 29.10
N HIS A 10 18.76 -45.77 30.34
CA HIS A 10 17.97 -44.80 31.07
C HIS A 10 18.80 -43.78 31.88
N GLY A 11 18.19 -42.61 32.15
CA GLY A 11 18.60 -41.72 33.23
C GLY A 11 17.54 -40.63 33.48
N VAL A 12 16.70 -40.82 34.50
CA VAL A 12 15.65 -39.90 34.96
C VAL A 12 16.14 -39.13 36.19
N LEU A 13 15.50 -37.98 36.46
CA LEU A 13 15.45 -37.15 37.71
C LEU A 13 16.24 -35.84 37.62
N SER A 14 15.80 -34.67 38.11
CA SER A 14 14.55 -34.19 38.73
C SER A 14 14.66 -32.65 38.86
N ARG A 15 13.52 -31.96 39.02
CA ARG A 15 13.37 -30.49 39.13
C ARG A 15 13.45 -29.99 40.59
N ARG A 16 13.69 -28.66 40.71
CA ARG A 16 13.57 -27.76 41.91
C ARG A 16 14.79 -27.80 42.84
N ARG A 17 15.27 -26.73 43.49
CA ARG A 17 14.63 -25.51 44.05
C ARG A 17 15.57 -24.31 44.02
N ALA A 18 14.96 -23.16 44.29
CA ALA A 18 15.49 -21.81 44.27
C ALA A 18 15.87 -21.27 45.68
N LEU A 19 16.58 -20.13 45.61
CA LEU A 19 16.61 -18.95 46.50
C LEU A 19 17.47 -18.92 47.80
N GLN A 20 17.92 -17.67 48.04
CA GLN A 20 18.48 -17.01 49.25
C GLN A 20 20.00 -16.76 49.24
N LEU A 21 20.58 -15.62 49.66
CA LEU A 21 20.11 -14.29 50.12
C LEU A 21 21.37 -13.39 50.30
N GLY A 22 21.19 -12.06 50.27
CA GLY A 22 22.09 -11.05 50.85
C GLY A 22 23.08 -10.42 49.87
N GLY A 23 23.24 -9.11 49.73
CA GLY A 23 22.84 -7.95 50.52
C GLY A 23 24.01 -6.96 50.54
N GLY A 24 23.84 -5.73 50.05
CA GLY A 24 24.89 -4.70 50.13
C GLY A 24 24.71 -3.55 49.14
N LEU A 25 24.17 -2.43 49.63
CA LEU A 25 24.07 -1.14 48.96
C LEU A 25 25.42 -0.40 48.95
N ALA A 26 25.79 0.19 47.81
CA ALA A 26 26.56 1.44 47.77
C ALA A 26 26.28 2.18 46.45
N VAL A 27 25.86 3.44 46.59
CA VAL A 27 25.49 4.37 45.51
C VAL A 27 26.74 5.14 45.06
N ALA A 28 27.00 5.19 43.76
CA ALA A 28 27.66 6.33 43.09
C ALA A 28 27.41 6.24 41.58
N GLY A 29 26.73 7.25 41.03
CA GLY A 29 26.44 7.34 39.60
C GLY A 29 27.66 7.73 38.78
N ILE A 30 27.69 7.28 37.53
CA ILE A 30 28.25 7.92 36.34
C ILE A 30 27.42 7.40 35.18
N GLY A 31 26.92 8.30 34.33
CA GLY A 31 26.12 7.96 33.16
C GLY A 31 26.90 7.05 32.20
N ALA A 32 26.34 5.88 31.92
CA ALA A 32 26.84 4.99 30.88
C ALA A 32 25.88 5.04 29.69
N ALA A 33 26.36 5.62 28.60
CA ALA A 33 25.86 5.37 27.27
C ALA A 33 25.95 3.86 27.01
N CYS A 34 24.82 3.16 27.02
CA CYS A 34 24.77 1.75 26.66
C CYS A 34 24.95 1.61 25.14
N SER A 35 26.22 1.58 24.76
CA SER A 35 26.72 1.07 23.50
C SER A 35 26.52 -0.44 23.52
N SER A 36 25.66 -0.97 22.65
CA SER A 36 25.53 -2.42 22.47
C SER A 36 26.70 -2.92 21.61
N THR A 37 27.85 -3.16 22.24
CA THR A 37 28.85 -4.12 21.77
C THR A 37 28.37 -5.52 22.15
N GLY A 38 28.40 -6.57 21.33
CA GLY A 38 28.93 -6.80 20.00
C GLY A 38 28.76 -8.30 19.76
N ILE A 39 28.31 -8.68 18.58
CA ILE A 39 28.33 -10.09 18.15
C ILE A 39 29.56 -10.21 17.25
N ASN A 40 30.62 -10.83 17.78
CA ASN A 40 31.82 -11.15 17.01
C ASN A 40 31.51 -12.29 16.06
N GLY A 41 31.17 -11.94 14.82
CA GLY A 41 31.28 -12.78 13.63
C GLY A 41 31.76 -11.88 12.51
N ALA A 42 32.74 -12.31 11.72
CA ALA A 42 33.23 -11.56 10.57
C ALA A 42 32.09 -11.32 9.56
N GLY A 43 31.42 -10.16 9.66
CA GLY A 43 30.25 -9.80 8.86
C GLY A 43 30.07 -8.28 8.88
N GLY A 44 29.88 -7.67 7.71
CA GLY A 44 29.77 -6.21 7.58
C GLY A 44 28.60 -5.64 8.41
N ALA A 45 28.75 -4.40 8.88
CA ALA A 45 27.70 -3.69 9.61
C ALA A 45 26.45 -3.48 8.73
N GLU A 46 25.27 -3.56 9.34
CA GLU A 46 23.98 -3.28 8.68
C GLU A 46 23.97 -1.85 8.08
N ILE A 47 23.39 -1.71 6.88
CA ILE A 47 23.18 -0.40 6.27
C ILE A 47 21.88 0.18 6.80
N GLY A 48 21.98 0.93 7.90
CA GLY A 48 20.88 1.69 8.48
C GLY A 48 20.78 3.13 7.93
N PRO A 49 19.80 3.91 8.41
CA PRO A 49 19.53 5.27 7.92
C PRO A 49 20.67 6.26 8.16
N THR A 50 21.55 6.00 9.14
CA THR A 50 22.71 6.84 9.45
C THR A 50 24.00 6.37 8.77
N SER A 51 23.96 5.28 8.01
CA SER A 51 25.14 4.70 7.37
C SER A 51 25.67 5.58 6.23
N ALA A 52 27.00 5.61 6.05
CA ALA A 52 27.65 6.45 5.03
C ALA A 52 27.17 6.18 3.60
N GLN A 53 26.72 4.97 3.31
CA GLN A 53 26.14 4.55 2.03
C GLN A 53 24.89 5.38 1.68
N VAL A 54 24.10 5.80 2.67
CA VAL A 54 22.90 6.62 2.48
C VAL A 54 23.29 8.02 2.01
N ALA A 55 24.27 8.64 2.68
CA ALA A 55 24.83 9.93 2.24
C ALA A 55 25.49 9.83 0.87
N GLY A 56 26.22 8.74 0.60
CA GLY A 56 26.82 8.44 -0.69
C GLY A 56 25.79 8.33 -1.81
N TYR A 57 24.68 7.63 -1.57
CA TYR A 57 23.55 7.51 -2.50
C TYR A 57 22.92 8.89 -2.78
N ALA A 58 22.62 9.67 -1.72
CA ALA A 58 22.03 10.99 -1.86
C ALA A 58 22.92 11.94 -2.67
N ALA A 59 24.24 11.94 -2.42
CA ALA A 59 25.20 12.72 -3.16
C ALA A 59 25.32 12.26 -4.63
N ALA A 60 25.24 10.95 -4.89
CA ALA A 60 25.24 10.41 -6.25
C ALA A 60 23.98 10.82 -7.03
N GLN A 61 22.79 10.78 -6.42
CA GLN A 61 21.55 11.27 -7.03
C GLN A 61 21.64 12.77 -7.33
N GLN A 62 22.21 13.56 -6.42
CA GLN A 62 22.44 15.00 -6.65
C GLN A 62 23.32 15.27 -7.87
N ARG A 63 24.42 14.51 -8.03
CA ARG A 63 25.33 14.66 -9.16
C ARG A 63 24.69 14.19 -10.47
N ARG A 64 23.81 13.18 -10.41
CA ARG A 64 23.07 12.67 -11.58
C ARG A 64 22.06 13.70 -12.10
N TYR A 65 21.44 14.46 -11.21
CA TYR A 65 20.42 15.46 -11.54
C TYR A 65 20.74 16.84 -10.93
N PRO A 66 21.82 17.50 -11.39
CA PRO A 66 22.27 18.77 -10.79
C PRO A 66 21.33 19.93 -11.08
N GLN A 67 20.52 19.84 -12.15
CA GLN A 67 19.58 20.88 -12.60
C GLN A 67 18.12 20.59 -12.21
N GLY A 68 17.88 19.57 -11.38
CA GLY A 68 16.54 19.24 -10.91
C GLY A 68 15.90 20.40 -10.15
N ARG A 69 14.63 20.71 -10.44
CA ARG A 69 13.91 21.77 -9.73
C ARG A 69 13.61 21.32 -8.31
N VAL A 70 13.51 22.27 -7.40
CA VAL A 70 12.99 21.99 -6.05
C VAL A 70 11.46 22.10 -6.09
N ILE A 71 10.80 20.99 -5.79
CA ILE A 71 9.35 20.90 -5.60
C ILE A 71 9.10 20.89 -4.09
N ALA A 72 8.67 22.04 -3.55
CA ALA A 72 8.52 22.24 -2.12
C ALA A 72 7.04 22.17 -1.71
N HIS A 73 6.75 21.40 -0.66
CA HIS A 73 5.41 21.26 -0.08
C HIS A 73 5.47 21.30 1.44
N THR A 74 4.40 21.80 2.05
CA THR A 74 4.06 21.53 3.44
C THR A 74 2.79 20.69 3.41
N LEU A 75 2.77 19.60 4.18
CA LEU A 75 1.63 18.70 4.30
C LEU A 75 1.27 18.58 5.78
N SER A 76 0.02 18.81 6.15
CA SER A 76 -0.43 18.67 7.52
C SER A 76 -1.33 17.45 7.66
N ALA A 77 -0.90 16.46 8.45
CA ALA A 77 -1.76 15.36 8.86
C ALA A 77 -2.61 15.79 10.05
N ALA A 78 -3.93 15.67 9.97
CA ALA A 78 -4.83 16.02 11.07
C ALA A 78 -6.12 15.20 11.06
N PRO A 79 -6.75 14.95 12.23
CA PRO A 79 -8.12 14.46 12.27
C PRO A 79 -9.08 15.49 11.66
N GLY A 80 -10.11 15.02 10.99
CA GLY A 80 -11.11 15.87 10.37
C GLY A 80 -12.36 15.09 9.98
N THR A 81 -13.22 15.74 9.20
CA THR A 81 -14.38 15.13 8.57
C THR A 81 -14.33 15.38 7.07
N VAL A 82 -14.83 14.41 6.31
CA VAL A 82 -14.84 14.47 4.84
C VAL A 82 -16.23 14.09 4.33
N ASP A 83 -16.69 14.81 3.31
CA ASP A 83 -17.93 14.46 2.61
C ASP A 83 -17.63 13.50 1.46
N ILE A 84 -18.06 12.25 1.61
CA ILE A 84 -17.88 11.20 0.58
C ILE A 84 -19.01 11.19 -0.45
N GLY A 85 -19.83 12.24 -0.51
CA GLY A 85 -20.94 12.39 -1.46
C GLY A 85 -22.31 12.32 -0.80
N GLY A 86 -22.58 13.28 0.08
CA GLY A 86 -23.80 13.36 0.91
C GLY A 86 -23.69 12.62 2.24
N THR A 87 -22.56 11.99 2.53
CA THR A 87 -22.29 11.32 3.80
C THR A 87 -21.02 11.91 4.39
N VAL A 88 -21.14 12.53 5.56
CA VAL A 88 -19.98 13.05 6.30
C VAL A 88 -19.39 11.93 7.13
N SER A 89 -18.12 11.61 6.88
CA SER A 89 -17.36 10.57 7.59
C SER A 89 -16.23 11.20 8.39
N SER A 90 -15.95 10.65 9.57
CA SER A 90 -14.68 10.93 10.26
C SER A 90 -13.52 10.37 9.44
N ALA A 91 -12.44 11.14 9.34
CA ALA A 91 -11.23 10.75 8.62
C ALA A 91 -10.00 11.41 9.25
N TRP A 92 -8.85 10.88 8.92
CA TRP A 92 -7.58 11.58 9.03
C TRP A 92 -7.20 12.04 7.63
N THR A 93 -6.75 13.28 7.55
CA THR A 93 -6.60 13.99 6.29
C THR A 93 -5.19 14.53 6.13
N TYR A 94 -4.76 14.65 4.89
CA TYR A 94 -3.67 15.54 4.54
C TYR A 94 -4.28 16.84 4.00
N ASP A 95 -3.95 17.96 4.64
CA ASP A 95 -4.45 19.30 4.30
C ASP A 95 -6.00 19.42 4.28
N GLY A 96 -6.67 18.69 5.18
CA GLY A 96 -8.13 18.71 5.28
C GLY A 96 -8.85 17.93 4.16
N GLN A 97 -8.12 17.18 3.33
CA GLN A 97 -8.66 16.44 2.19
C GLN A 97 -8.43 14.92 2.31
N MET A 98 -9.35 14.16 1.70
CA MET A 98 -9.25 12.72 1.46
C MET A 98 -9.81 12.39 0.06
N PRO A 99 -9.03 11.81 -0.85
CA PRO A 99 -7.58 11.56 -0.75
C PRO A 99 -6.77 12.84 -0.51
N GLY A 100 -5.53 12.71 -0.04
CA GLY A 100 -4.60 13.82 0.07
C GLY A 100 -4.24 14.43 -1.30
N PRO A 101 -3.60 15.61 -1.32
CA PRO A 101 -3.25 16.30 -2.55
C PRO A 101 -2.36 15.45 -3.46
N ILE A 102 -2.53 15.59 -4.78
CA ILE A 102 -1.61 14.96 -5.72
C ILE A 102 -0.28 15.71 -5.66
N LEU A 103 0.78 15.00 -5.29
CA LEU A 103 2.15 15.48 -5.40
C LEU A 103 2.66 15.14 -6.80
N ARG A 104 3.28 16.10 -7.50
CA ARG A 104 3.76 15.90 -8.88
C ARG A 104 5.08 16.62 -9.12
N GLY A 105 5.99 15.95 -9.80
CA GLY A 105 7.26 16.51 -10.27
C GLY A 105 7.82 15.70 -11.44
N ALA A 106 8.93 16.11 -12.02
CA ALA A 106 9.59 15.36 -13.09
C ALA A 106 10.75 14.52 -12.55
N VAL A 107 11.19 13.52 -13.33
CA VAL A 107 12.44 12.79 -13.04
C VAL A 107 13.59 13.76 -12.81
N GLY A 108 14.32 13.56 -11.72
CA GLY A 108 15.47 14.39 -11.34
C GLY A 108 15.11 15.61 -10.50
N ASP A 109 13.84 16.01 -10.42
CA ASP A 109 13.40 17.04 -9.48
C ASP A 109 13.65 16.59 -8.02
N ARG A 110 13.81 17.56 -7.13
CA ARG A 110 13.95 17.35 -5.70
C ARG A 110 12.64 17.64 -4.99
N LEU A 111 12.05 16.60 -4.42
CA LEU A 111 10.96 16.77 -3.47
C LEU A 111 11.52 17.26 -2.14
N ARG A 112 11.00 18.37 -1.63
CA ARG A 112 11.20 18.86 -0.26
C ARG A 112 9.83 18.97 0.41
N LEU A 113 9.48 18.00 1.23
CA LEU A 113 8.19 17.98 1.91
C LEU A 113 8.35 18.08 3.41
N GLN A 114 7.81 19.14 4.01
CA GLN A 114 7.65 19.22 5.47
C GLN A 114 6.31 18.61 5.85
N LEU A 115 6.34 17.50 6.59
CA LEU A 115 5.16 16.95 7.23
C LEU A 115 5.00 17.58 8.62
N HIS A 116 3.85 18.19 8.86
CA HIS A 116 3.38 18.58 10.19
C HIS A 116 2.42 17.51 10.73
N ASN A 117 2.76 16.90 11.87
CA ASN A 117 1.91 15.92 12.52
C ASN A 117 0.94 16.59 13.51
N GLY A 118 -0.28 16.90 13.06
CA GLY A 118 -1.40 17.35 13.88
C GLY A 118 -2.29 16.22 14.43
N LEU A 119 -1.88 14.96 14.29
CA LEU A 119 -2.61 13.79 14.81
C LEU A 119 -2.37 13.62 16.32
N PRO A 120 -3.26 12.90 17.03
CA PRO A 120 -3.04 12.54 18.42
C PRO A 120 -1.98 11.44 18.63
N GLU A 121 -1.45 10.85 17.55
CA GLU A 121 -0.46 9.77 17.60
C GLU A 121 0.70 10.03 16.63
N SER A 122 1.77 9.22 16.71
CA SER A 122 2.91 9.36 15.80
C SER A 122 2.55 8.99 14.37
N THR A 123 3.22 9.57 13.38
CA THR A 123 3.01 9.24 11.97
C THR A 123 4.33 9.24 11.19
N THR A 124 4.30 8.75 9.96
CA THR A 124 5.35 8.88 8.94
C THR A 124 4.69 9.02 7.57
N ILE A 125 5.46 9.27 6.51
CA ILE A 125 5.02 9.11 5.12
C ILE A 125 5.97 8.14 4.47
N HIS A 126 5.44 7.04 3.95
CA HIS A 126 6.14 6.17 3.02
C HIS A 126 5.82 6.52 1.58
N TRP A 127 6.84 6.45 0.72
CA TRP A 127 6.78 6.82 -0.70
C TRP A 127 6.70 5.55 -1.54
N HIS A 128 5.50 5.00 -1.61
CA HIS A 128 5.29 3.65 -2.08
C HIS A 128 5.82 3.42 -3.50
N GLY A 129 6.76 2.49 -3.63
CA GLY A 129 7.35 2.05 -4.89
C GLY A 129 8.60 2.82 -5.33
N LEU A 130 9.05 3.83 -4.56
CA LEU A 130 10.27 4.57 -4.88
C LEU A 130 11.53 3.91 -4.32
N ALA A 131 12.57 3.85 -5.14
CA ALA A 131 13.92 3.49 -4.72
C ALA A 131 14.68 4.78 -4.35
N ILE A 132 14.53 5.24 -3.12
CA ILE A 132 15.13 6.49 -2.62
C ILE A 132 16.18 6.22 -1.54
N ARG A 133 16.77 7.30 -1.01
CA ARG A 133 17.69 7.21 0.13
C ARG A 133 16.95 6.61 1.34
N ASN A 134 17.58 5.65 2.01
CA ASN A 134 16.96 4.85 3.06
C ASN A 134 16.31 5.72 4.15
N ASP A 135 17.02 6.72 4.67
CA ASP A 135 16.57 7.63 5.73
C ASP A 135 15.39 8.57 5.37
N MET A 136 14.86 8.48 4.16
CA MET A 136 13.66 9.22 3.72
C MET A 136 12.51 8.29 3.32
N ASP A 137 12.65 6.98 3.52
CA ASP A 137 11.68 5.97 3.06
C ASP A 137 10.40 5.91 3.91
N GLY A 138 10.42 6.37 5.17
CA GLY A 138 9.17 6.51 5.94
C GLY A 138 8.73 5.33 6.78
N VAL A 139 9.57 4.31 6.97
CA VAL A 139 9.22 3.08 7.72
C VAL A 139 9.67 3.23 9.18
N PRO A 140 8.73 3.39 10.13
CA PRO A 140 9.06 3.62 11.54
C PRO A 140 9.81 2.43 12.15
N GLY A 141 10.93 2.70 12.83
CA GLY A 141 11.76 1.68 13.48
C GLY A 141 12.70 0.92 12.53
N VAL A 142 12.65 1.20 11.22
CA VAL A 142 13.57 0.65 10.22
C VAL A 142 14.38 1.77 9.58
N THR A 143 13.71 2.72 8.94
CA THR A 143 14.36 3.77 8.16
C THR A 143 14.29 5.15 8.80
N GLN A 144 13.39 5.35 9.77
CA GLN A 144 13.36 6.55 10.59
C GLN A 144 12.67 6.32 11.93
N SER A 145 12.83 7.27 12.85
CA SER A 145 11.98 7.36 14.04
C SER A 145 10.56 7.85 13.67
N PRO A 146 9.52 7.38 14.38
CA PRO A 146 8.17 7.93 14.23
C PRO A 146 8.13 9.43 14.54
N ILE A 147 7.31 10.18 13.80
CA ILE A 147 7.14 11.62 14.00
C ILE A 147 6.05 11.82 15.06
N GLY A 148 6.43 12.21 16.28
CA GLY A 148 5.48 12.39 17.39
C GLY A 148 4.41 13.46 17.12
N ALA A 149 3.33 13.43 17.89
CA ALA A 149 2.26 14.43 17.81
C ALA A 149 2.80 15.86 18.02
N GLY A 150 2.33 16.81 17.22
CA GLY A 150 2.79 18.21 17.19
C GLY A 150 4.22 18.41 16.68
N ARG A 151 4.84 17.39 16.08
CA ARG A 151 6.21 17.45 15.55
C ARG A 151 6.21 17.49 14.03
N ASN A 152 7.33 17.98 13.49
CA ASN A 152 7.57 18.09 12.06
C ASN A 152 8.71 17.17 11.62
N PHE A 153 8.68 16.77 10.35
CA PHE A 153 9.79 16.10 9.69
C PHE A 153 9.94 16.62 8.26
N ASN A 154 11.17 16.77 7.79
CA ASN A 154 11.47 17.21 6.43
C ASN A 154 11.96 16.02 5.61
N TYR A 155 11.14 15.57 4.65
CA TYR A 155 11.55 14.62 3.64
C TYR A 155 12.25 15.36 2.50
N GLU A 156 13.45 14.90 2.12
CA GLU A 156 14.20 15.48 1.01
C GLU A 156 14.91 14.41 0.19
N PHE A 157 14.47 14.20 -1.05
CA PHE A 157 15.08 13.25 -1.98
C PHE A 157 14.84 13.66 -3.45
N VAL A 158 15.64 13.08 -4.34
CA VAL A 158 15.48 13.25 -5.79
C VAL A 158 14.47 12.22 -6.31
N LEU A 159 13.53 12.64 -7.15
CA LEU A 159 12.55 11.79 -7.83
C LEU A 159 13.27 10.92 -8.87
N PRO A 160 13.38 9.58 -8.66
CA PRO A 160 14.39 8.80 -9.38
C PRO A 160 13.88 8.21 -10.70
N GLN A 161 12.60 7.83 -10.76
CA GLN A 161 11.99 7.11 -11.88
C GLN A 161 10.61 7.70 -12.18
N PRO A 162 10.24 7.85 -13.46
CA PRO A 162 8.91 8.32 -13.82
C PRO A 162 7.87 7.24 -13.55
N GLY A 163 6.61 7.63 -13.37
CA GLY A 163 5.51 6.69 -13.23
C GLY A 163 4.44 7.11 -12.23
N THR A 164 3.52 6.18 -12.00
CA THR A 164 2.43 6.30 -11.03
C THR A 164 2.83 5.69 -9.69
N TYR A 165 2.98 6.55 -8.70
CA TYR A 165 3.26 6.20 -7.31
C TYR A 165 2.19 6.81 -6.40
N TRP A 166 2.34 6.54 -5.11
CA TRP A 166 1.47 7.08 -4.08
C TRP A 166 2.25 7.18 -2.78
N TYR A 167 1.71 7.95 -1.86
CA TYR A 167 2.28 8.13 -0.55
C TYR A 167 1.20 7.85 0.49
N HIS A 168 1.58 7.28 1.62
CA HIS A 168 0.65 6.96 2.70
C HIS A 168 1.36 6.95 4.04
N SER A 169 0.60 7.06 5.13
CA SER A 169 1.16 6.76 6.44
C SER A 169 1.60 5.31 6.51
N HIS A 170 2.77 5.07 7.08
CA HIS A 170 3.31 3.74 7.33
C HIS A 170 3.30 3.37 8.82
N VAL A 171 2.46 4.07 9.60
CA VAL A 171 2.19 3.76 11.01
C VAL A 171 0.83 3.07 11.14
N ASP A 172 0.85 1.87 11.70
CA ASP A 172 -0.33 1.05 12.03
C ASP A 172 -1.39 1.04 10.92
N LEU A 173 -2.64 1.37 11.27
CA LEU A 173 -3.80 1.33 10.38
C LEU A 173 -4.26 2.74 9.99
N GLN A 174 -3.34 3.70 9.96
CA GLN A 174 -3.65 5.10 9.65
C GLN A 174 -4.07 5.32 8.19
N ARG A 175 -3.61 4.47 7.26
CA ARG A 175 -4.02 4.50 5.85
C ARG A 175 -5.53 4.34 5.72
N GLY A 176 -6.11 3.33 6.39
CA GLY A 176 -7.56 3.09 6.49
C GLY A 176 -8.37 4.21 7.16
N ARG A 177 -7.70 5.20 7.75
CA ARG A 177 -8.35 6.42 8.27
C ARG A 177 -8.36 7.55 7.26
N GLY A 178 -7.64 7.47 6.14
CA GLY A 178 -7.59 8.50 5.10
C GLY A 178 -6.21 9.09 4.81
N LEU A 179 -5.14 8.64 5.49
CA LEU A 179 -3.77 9.15 5.26
C LEU A 179 -3.11 8.48 4.06
N TYR A 180 -3.54 8.87 2.85
CA TYR A 180 -2.95 8.48 1.57
C TYR A 180 -3.17 9.54 0.49
N GLY A 181 -2.34 9.56 -0.54
CA GLY A 181 -2.48 10.43 -1.72
C GLY A 181 -1.60 9.96 -2.88
N ALA A 182 -1.78 10.52 -4.07
CA ALA A 182 -1.01 10.12 -5.25
C ALA A 182 0.31 10.90 -5.37
N LEU A 183 1.34 10.24 -5.87
CA LEU A 183 2.61 10.84 -6.26
C LEU A 183 2.88 10.51 -7.74
N LEU A 184 2.86 11.51 -8.59
CA LEU A 184 3.09 11.34 -10.03
C LEU A 184 4.48 11.88 -10.39
N ILE A 185 5.28 11.07 -11.08
CA ILE A 185 6.59 11.48 -11.56
C ILE A 185 6.57 11.47 -13.09
N ASP A 186 6.70 12.64 -13.69
CA ASP A 186 6.66 12.82 -15.14
C ASP A 186 7.99 12.41 -15.79
N ASP A 187 7.92 11.68 -16.91
CA ASP A 187 9.08 11.48 -17.79
C ASP A 187 9.16 12.65 -18.76
N PRO A 188 10.21 13.49 -18.71
CA PRO A 188 10.37 14.57 -19.69
C PRO A 188 10.52 14.08 -21.13
N ASN A 189 10.81 12.79 -21.33
CA ASN A 189 10.93 12.14 -22.64
C ASN A 189 9.74 11.25 -22.97
N GLU A 190 8.63 11.35 -22.23
CA GLU A 190 7.44 10.56 -22.52
C GLU A 190 6.94 10.81 -23.96
N PRO A 191 6.67 9.76 -24.76
CA PRO A 191 6.24 9.92 -26.15
C PRO A 191 4.91 10.67 -26.35
N GLY A 192 4.12 10.90 -25.29
CA GLY A 192 2.86 11.64 -25.36
C GLY A 192 1.77 10.92 -26.15
N ASP A 193 1.62 9.61 -25.97
CA ASP A 193 0.65 8.79 -26.70
C ASP A 193 -0.79 8.85 -26.15
N TYR A 194 -1.09 9.90 -25.37
CA TYR A 194 -2.40 10.20 -24.79
C TYR A 194 -2.69 11.71 -24.84
N ASP A 195 -3.97 12.07 -24.79
CA ASP A 195 -4.46 13.46 -24.91
C ASP A 195 -5.04 13.99 -23.59
N VAL A 196 -5.39 13.08 -22.67
CA VAL A 196 -5.94 13.39 -21.35
C VAL A 196 -5.46 12.36 -20.32
N GLU A 197 -5.29 12.80 -19.09
CA GLU A 197 -4.86 11.96 -17.97
C GLU A 197 -5.87 12.03 -16.82
N PHE A 198 -6.16 10.87 -16.23
CA PHE A 198 -6.98 10.74 -15.04
C PHE A 198 -6.25 9.96 -13.96
N THR A 199 -6.30 10.45 -12.72
CA THR A 199 -5.82 9.72 -11.54
C THR A 199 -7.00 9.14 -10.79
N VAL A 200 -6.94 7.84 -10.50
CA VAL A 200 -8.00 7.07 -9.86
C VAL A 200 -7.43 6.37 -8.64
N LEU A 201 -7.83 6.81 -7.44
CA LEU A 201 -7.55 6.13 -6.18
C LEU A 201 -8.77 5.34 -5.74
N LEU A 202 -8.57 4.04 -5.50
CA LEU A 202 -9.58 3.11 -5.00
C LEU A 202 -9.33 2.83 -3.53
N THR A 203 -10.38 2.89 -2.72
CA THR A 203 -10.31 2.50 -1.30
C THR A 203 -11.56 1.77 -0.86
N ASP A 204 -11.41 0.89 0.12
CA ASP A 204 -12.50 0.43 0.98
C ASP A 204 -12.60 1.35 2.20
N TRP A 205 -13.81 1.53 2.73
CA TRP A 205 -14.06 2.60 3.71
C TRP A 205 -15.02 2.20 4.81
N LEU A 206 -14.63 2.50 6.04
CA LEU A 206 -15.44 2.32 7.25
C LEU A 206 -16.15 3.65 7.58
N LEU A 207 -17.42 3.59 8.00
CA LEU A 207 -18.19 4.78 8.35
C LEU A 207 -18.21 5.03 9.86
N ASP A 208 -18.76 4.07 10.60
CA ASP A 208 -19.06 4.25 12.04
C ASP A 208 -18.06 3.50 12.94
N THR A 209 -17.08 2.81 12.37
CA THR A 209 -16.03 2.08 13.10
C THR A 209 -14.65 2.49 12.60
N THR A 210 -13.63 2.17 13.39
CA THR A 210 -12.25 2.49 13.08
C THR A 210 -11.46 1.24 12.69
N PRO A 211 -10.41 1.35 11.86
CA PRO A 211 -9.58 0.21 11.51
C PRO A 211 -9.04 -0.58 12.72
N PRO A 212 -8.58 0.04 13.83
CA PRO A 212 -8.17 -0.70 15.02
C PRO A 212 -9.28 -1.55 15.67
N GLN A 213 -10.54 -1.12 15.60
CA GLN A 213 -11.67 -1.89 16.11
C GLN A 213 -11.94 -3.12 15.24
N VAL A 214 -11.90 -2.96 13.92
CA VAL A 214 -12.04 -4.07 12.96
C VAL A 214 -10.90 -5.07 13.13
N PHE A 215 -9.66 -4.60 13.21
CA PHE A 215 -8.49 -5.45 13.44
C PHE A 215 -8.56 -6.21 14.78
N SER A 216 -9.03 -5.57 15.84
CA SER A 216 -9.26 -6.23 17.13
C SER A 216 -10.31 -7.35 17.02
N ALA A 217 -11.38 -7.13 16.25
CA ALA A 217 -12.40 -8.15 16.01
C ALA A 217 -11.89 -9.34 15.20
N LEU A 218 -11.04 -9.09 14.19
CA LEU A 218 -10.37 -10.13 13.41
C LEU A 218 -9.49 -11.02 14.30
N LYS A 219 -8.69 -10.41 15.19
CA LYS A 219 -7.89 -11.13 16.20
C LYS A 219 -8.71 -11.95 17.20
N GLN A 220 -9.98 -11.60 17.40
CA GLN A 220 -10.90 -12.32 18.28
C GLN A 220 -11.73 -13.39 17.53
N GLY A 221 -11.36 -13.72 16.28
CA GLY A 221 -12.03 -14.74 15.46
C GLY A 221 -13.41 -14.31 14.96
N GLY A 222 -13.59 -13.02 14.66
CA GLY A 222 -14.83 -12.50 14.10
C GLY A 222 -16.03 -12.48 15.08
N ARG A 223 -15.79 -12.65 16.38
CA ARG A 223 -16.83 -12.68 17.42
C ARG A 223 -17.52 -11.33 17.68
N MET A 224 -17.05 -10.25 17.06
CA MET A 224 -17.73 -8.95 17.03
C MET A 224 -18.27 -8.68 15.63
N SER A 225 -19.44 -9.22 15.29
CA SER A 225 -20.31 -8.51 14.31
C SER A 225 -20.77 -7.24 15.02
N GLY A 226 -20.14 -6.10 14.74
CA GLY A 226 -20.49 -4.85 15.40
C GLY A 226 -21.92 -4.43 15.07
N MET A 227 -22.86 -4.68 15.99
CA MET A 227 -24.10 -3.89 16.06
C MET A 227 -23.71 -2.46 16.46
N PRO A 228 -24.00 -1.42 15.67
CA PRO A 228 -24.10 -0.09 16.24
C PRO A 228 -25.27 -0.10 17.23
N SER A 229 -25.09 0.52 18.39
CA SER A 229 -26.22 0.88 19.26
C SER A 229 -27.06 1.95 18.55
N GLY A 230 -28.02 1.51 17.73
CA GLY A 230 -28.95 2.39 17.04
C GLY A 230 -29.82 1.59 16.07
N SER A 231 -31.13 1.66 16.23
CA SER A 231 -32.10 0.99 15.36
C SER A 231 -31.87 1.35 13.88
N PRO A 232 -32.00 0.39 12.94
CA PRO A 232 -31.92 0.68 11.52
C PRO A 232 -33.06 1.64 11.14
N SER A 233 -32.70 2.85 10.74
CA SER A 233 -33.64 3.81 10.16
C SER A 233 -33.78 3.48 8.66
N PRO A 234 -34.99 3.22 8.13
CA PRO A 234 -35.20 2.77 6.75
C PRO A 234 -34.81 3.79 5.67
N ASP A 235 -34.48 5.03 6.05
CA ASP A 235 -34.50 6.18 5.13
C ASP A 235 -33.11 6.69 4.71
N LYS A 236 -32.03 5.93 4.95
CA LYS A 236 -30.68 6.33 4.50
C LYS A 236 -29.94 5.17 3.84
N GLY A 237 -29.60 5.35 2.56
CA GLY A 237 -28.90 4.38 1.72
C GLY A 237 -27.56 3.89 2.28
N ALA A 238 -27.16 2.72 1.78
CA ALA A 238 -26.02 1.89 2.20
C ALA A 238 -26.07 1.42 3.67
N SER A 239 -26.00 0.10 3.88
CA SER A 239 -25.77 -0.47 5.21
C SER A 239 -24.49 0.11 5.78
N ARG A 240 -24.56 0.79 6.94
CA ARG A 240 -23.37 1.33 7.64
C ARG A 240 -22.54 0.23 8.32
N MET A 241 -22.97 -1.02 8.17
CA MET A 241 -22.40 -2.19 8.81
C MET A 241 -21.27 -2.78 7.97
N TRP A 242 -20.16 -3.04 8.63
CA TRP A 242 -19.07 -3.88 8.12
C TRP A 242 -19.28 -5.32 8.61
N GLU A 243 -18.72 -6.30 7.90
CA GLU A 243 -18.88 -7.72 8.23
C GLU A 243 -17.55 -8.47 8.12
N ILE A 244 -17.27 -9.35 9.10
CA ILE A 244 -16.29 -10.44 8.94
C ILE A 244 -17.10 -11.70 8.60
N PRO A 245 -16.92 -12.30 7.41
CA PRO A 245 -17.71 -13.45 7.03
C PRO A 245 -17.47 -14.63 8.00
N ARG A 246 -18.56 -15.33 8.36
CA ARG A 246 -18.53 -16.47 9.31
C ARG A 246 -17.58 -17.61 8.92
N MET A 247 -17.28 -17.75 7.63
CA MET A 247 -16.42 -18.80 7.08
C MET A 247 -14.95 -18.34 6.88
N GLY A 248 -14.58 -17.16 7.37
CA GLY A 248 -13.28 -16.53 7.10
C GLY A 248 -13.29 -15.76 5.78
N ALA A 249 -12.17 -15.80 5.05
CA ALA A 249 -11.98 -15.05 3.82
C ALA A 249 -13.04 -15.35 2.74
N MET A 250 -13.32 -14.35 1.91
CA MET A 250 -14.30 -14.46 0.82
C MET A 250 -13.69 -15.12 -0.41
N PRO A 251 -14.34 -16.12 -1.04
CA PRO A 251 -13.80 -16.72 -2.25
C PRO A 251 -14.01 -15.83 -3.48
N SER A 252 -13.15 -16.00 -4.47
CA SER A 252 -13.22 -15.37 -5.79
C SER A 252 -12.75 -16.36 -6.86
N PRO A 253 -13.35 -16.37 -8.06
CA PRO A 253 -12.80 -17.12 -9.19
C PRO A 253 -11.36 -16.75 -9.57
N LEU A 254 -10.94 -15.51 -9.30
CA LEU A 254 -9.63 -14.98 -9.67
C LEU A 254 -8.59 -15.08 -8.53
N LEU A 255 -9.03 -14.93 -7.27
CA LEU A 255 -8.15 -14.97 -6.09
C LEU A 255 -8.26 -16.28 -5.29
N GLY A 256 -9.08 -17.23 -5.75
CA GLY A 256 -9.25 -18.52 -5.12
C GLY A 256 -10.10 -18.45 -3.86
N ARG A 257 -9.57 -18.94 -2.74
CA ARG A 257 -10.34 -19.08 -1.48
C ARG A 257 -10.31 -17.83 -0.61
N ASP A 258 -9.45 -16.87 -0.95
CA ASP A 258 -9.17 -15.71 -0.11
C ASP A 258 -9.04 -14.44 -0.96
N ALA A 259 -10.11 -13.64 -0.97
CA ALA A 259 -10.21 -12.33 -1.60
C ALA A 259 -10.34 -11.20 -0.56
N GLY A 260 -9.96 -11.49 0.69
CA GLY A 260 -10.05 -10.57 1.82
C GLY A 260 -11.00 -11.02 2.92
N ASP A 261 -10.79 -10.45 4.10
CA ASP A 261 -11.39 -10.84 5.38
C ASP A 261 -12.53 -9.93 5.84
N VAL A 262 -12.67 -8.74 5.26
CA VAL A 262 -13.62 -7.70 5.70
C VAL A 262 -14.50 -7.25 4.56
N ARG A 263 -15.82 -7.30 4.74
CA ARG A 263 -16.76 -6.57 3.88
C ARG A 263 -16.96 -5.17 4.43
N PHE A 264 -16.49 -4.18 3.68
CA PHE A 264 -16.66 -2.77 4.03
C PHE A 264 -18.03 -2.25 3.60
N PRO A 265 -18.60 -1.28 4.32
CA PRO A 265 -19.90 -0.69 3.99
C PRO A 265 -19.85 0.12 2.70
N VAL A 266 -18.71 0.75 2.39
CA VAL A 266 -18.54 1.61 1.22
C VAL A 266 -17.19 1.38 0.56
N TYR A 267 -17.14 1.52 -0.77
CA TYR A 267 -15.92 1.49 -1.57
C TYR A 267 -15.88 2.78 -2.39
N LEU A 268 -14.79 3.51 -2.31
CA LEU A 268 -14.67 4.86 -2.83
C LEU A 268 -13.82 4.89 -4.09
N LEU A 269 -14.21 5.76 -5.03
CA LEU A 269 -13.38 6.17 -6.15
C LEU A 269 -13.09 7.66 -5.98
N ASN A 270 -11.82 8.03 -5.83
CA ASN A 270 -11.39 9.40 -5.54
C ASN A 270 -12.16 10.04 -4.37
N GLY A 271 -12.34 9.28 -3.28
CA GLY A 271 -13.02 9.73 -2.06
C GLY A 271 -14.54 9.84 -2.17
N ARG A 272 -15.16 9.42 -3.29
CA ARG A 272 -16.62 9.48 -3.47
C ARG A 272 -17.25 8.10 -3.51
N GLN A 273 -18.41 7.99 -2.88
CA GLN A 273 -19.22 6.77 -2.86
C GLN A 273 -20.03 6.60 -4.15
N PRO A 274 -20.47 5.37 -4.47
CA PRO A 274 -21.14 5.11 -5.75
C PRO A 274 -22.42 5.91 -6.00
N SER A 275 -23.19 6.25 -4.96
CA SER A 275 -24.43 7.03 -5.09
C SER A 275 -24.20 8.50 -5.45
N ALA A 276 -22.99 9.02 -5.28
CA ALA A 276 -22.61 10.40 -5.60
C ALA A 276 -21.21 10.42 -6.23
N PRO A 277 -21.06 9.83 -7.44
CA PRO A 277 -19.76 9.53 -8.02
C PRO A 277 -19.03 10.77 -8.52
N VAL A 278 -17.69 10.70 -8.54
CA VAL A 278 -16.89 11.66 -9.32
C VAL A 278 -17.19 11.53 -10.81
N THR A 279 -17.14 12.65 -11.53
CA THR A 279 -17.18 12.68 -13.00
C THR A 279 -15.87 13.24 -13.53
N LEU A 280 -15.13 12.40 -14.26
CA LEU A 280 -13.93 12.75 -14.99
C LEU A 280 -14.34 13.25 -16.38
N THR A 281 -13.88 14.42 -16.80
CA THR A 281 -14.33 15.06 -18.05
C THR A 281 -13.23 15.02 -19.10
N ALA A 282 -13.61 14.67 -20.34
CA ALA A 282 -12.76 14.69 -21.52
C ALA A 282 -13.60 15.10 -22.75
N LYS A 283 -13.02 14.97 -23.94
CA LYS A 283 -13.70 15.16 -25.23
C LYS A 283 -13.75 13.84 -26.00
N PRO A 284 -14.74 13.65 -26.89
CA PRO A 284 -14.81 12.45 -27.72
C PRO A 284 -13.57 12.32 -28.59
N GLY A 285 -13.11 11.09 -28.79
CA GLY A 285 -11.91 10.77 -29.57
C GLY A 285 -10.58 10.96 -28.83
N GLN A 286 -10.55 11.54 -27.62
CA GLN A 286 -9.32 11.65 -26.85
C GLN A 286 -8.84 10.28 -26.37
N ARG A 287 -7.53 10.04 -26.49
CA ARG A 287 -6.82 8.92 -25.88
C ARG A 287 -6.60 9.25 -24.41
N ALA A 288 -7.24 8.50 -23.52
CA ALA A 288 -7.08 8.68 -22.08
C ALA A 288 -5.98 7.76 -21.53
N ARG A 289 -5.15 8.31 -20.64
CA ARG A 289 -4.35 7.55 -19.68
C ARG A 289 -5.06 7.58 -18.33
N ILE A 290 -5.40 6.41 -17.79
CA ILE A 290 -6.05 6.25 -16.49
C ILE A 290 -5.05 5.60 -15.53
N ARG A 291 -4.53 6.38 -14.59
CA ARG A 291 -3.58 5.96 -13.56
C ARG A 291 -4.36 5.44 -12.35
N VAL A 292 -4.48 4.13 -12.25
CA VAL A 292 -5.25 3.47 -11.18
C VAL A 292 -4.31 3.09 -10.05
N ILE A 293 -4.65 3.49 -8.83
CA ILE A 293 -3.95 3.18 -7.58
C ILE A 293 -4.96 2.48 -6.67
N ASN A 294 -4.63 1.29 -6.18
CA ASN A 294 -5.42 0.65 -5.14
C ASN A 294 -4.82 0.95 -3.76
N ALA A 295 -5.47 1.82 -3.00
CA ALA A 295 -5.07 2.22 -1.65
C ALA A 295 -5.94 1.58 -0.55
N ALA A 296 -6.75 0.58 -0.91
CA ALA A 296 -7.59 -0.18 0.01
C ALA A 296 -6.76 -0.97 1.03
N ASP A 297 -7.38 -1.29 2.17
CA ASP A 297 -6.74 -2.05 3.24
C ASP A 297 -6.87 -3.56 3.04
N ASP A 298 -7.99 -4.05 2.51
CA ASP A 298 -8.25 -5.50 2.40
C ASP A 298 -9.00 -5.86 1.09
N THR A 299 -8.96 -5.00 0.07
CA THR A 299 -9.77 -5.19 -1.16
C THR A 299 -8.94 -5.12 -2.43
N ALA A 300 -8.93 -6.22 -3.19
CA ALA A 300 -8.55 -6.20 -4.60
C ALA A 300 -9.76 -5.82 -5.48
N PHE A 301 -9.52 -5.15 -6.60
CA PHE A 301 -10.58 -4.72 -7.52
C PHE A 301 -10.38 -5.26 -8.93
N ARG A 302 -11.46 -5.62 -9.61
CA ARG A 302 -11.50 -5.62 -11.08
C ARG A 302 -11.94 -4.26 -11.59
N VAL A 303 -11.11 -3.63 -12.41
CA VAL A 303 -11.37 -2.29 -12.95
C VAL A 303 -11.67 -2.36 -14.44
N ALA A 304 -12.80 -1.78 -14.85
CA ALA A 304 -13.25 -1.72 -16.24
C ALA A 304 -13.91 -0.38 -16.56
N LEU A 305 -13.75 0.07 -17.81
CA LEU A 305 -14.49 1.20 -18.37
C LEU A 305 -15.59 0.69 -19.29
N GLY A 306 -16.85 0.97 -18.95
CA GLY A 306 -17.99 0.49 -19.73
C GLY A 306 -17.94 0.97 -21.18
N GLY A 307 -18.12 0.03 -22.12
CA GLY A 307 -18.11 0.30 -23.55
C GLY A 307 -16.70 0.45 -24.17
N HIS A 308 -15.63 0.26 -23.40
CA HIS A 308 -14.27 0.50 -23.86
C HIS A 308 -13.34 -0.68 -23.52
N PRO A 309 -12.56 -1.20 -24.49
CA PRO A 309 -11.41 -2.01 -24.14
C PRO A 309 -10.34 -1.15 -23.48
N ILE A 310 -9.47 -1.78 -22.70
CA ILE A 310 -8.31 -1.13 -22.07
C ILE A 310 -7.01 -1.74 -22.60
N THR A 311 -5.93 -0.97 -22.54
CA THR A 311 -4.57 -1.46 -22.74
C THR A 311 -3.75 -1.13 -21.51
N VAL A 312 -3.19 -2.12 -20.82
CA VAL A 312 -2.24 -1.89 -19.73
C VAL A 312 -0.89 -1.49 -20.34
N THR A 313 -0.38 -0.34 -19.94
CA THR A 313 0.88 0.22 -20.46
C THR A 313 1.97 0.29 -19.40
N HIS A 314 1.59 0.39 -18.12
CA HIS A 314 2.50 0.40 -16.99
C HIS A 314 1.95 -0.43 -15.84
N SER A 315 2.87 -0.99 -15.05
CA SER A 315 2.62 -1.62 -13.75
C SER A 315 3.62 -1.05 -12.74
N ASP A 316 3.12 -0.51 -11.63
CA ASP A 316 3.89 0.03 -10.51
C ASP A 316 4.93 1.10 -10.88
N GLY A 317 4.58 1.93 -11.85
CA GLY A 317 5.44 2.99 -12.39
C GLY A 317 6.39 2.53 -13.49
N TRP A 318 6.43 1.25 -13.84
CA TRP A 318 7.32 0.72 -14.88
C TRP A 318 6.55 0.40 -16.17
N PRO A 319 7.08 0.77 -17.34
CA PRO A 319 6.44 0.42 -18.61
C PRO A 319 6.49 -1.09 -18.83
N VAL A 320 5.37 -1.63 -19.33
CA VAL A 320 5.23 -3.01 -19.79
C VAL A 320 5.09 -3.04 -21.30
N VAL A 321 5.30 -4.21 -21.91
CA VAL A 321 4.84 -4.42 -23.29
C VAL A 321 3.32 -4.24 -23.27
N PRO A 322 2.72 -3.33 -24.07
CA PRO A 322 1.30 -3.04 -23.98
C PRO A 322 0.43 -4.29 -24.19
N VAL A 323 -0.49 -4.55 -23.26
CA VAL A 323 -1.41 -5.71 -23.32
C VAL A 323 -2.86 -5.23 -23.31
N GLY A 324 -3.62 -5.62 -24.33
CA GLY A 324 -5.05 -5.33 -24.44
C GLY A 324 -5.93 -6.30 -23.66
N GLY A 325 -6.96 -5.78 -23.01
CA GLY A 325 -7.96 -6.56 -22.28
C GLY A 325 -9.24 -5.76 -22.04
N ASP A 326 -10.17 -6.35 -21.29
CA ASP A 326 -11.46 -5.73 -20.97
C ASP A 326 -11.47 -5.14 -19.55
N ALA A 327 -10.75 -5.78 -18.63
CA ALA A 327 -10.58 -5.32 -17.26
C ALA A 327 -9.17 -5.66 -16.75
N VAL A 328 -8.78 -5.07 -15.63
CA VAL A 328 -7.55 -5.43 -14.90
C VAL A 328 -7.88 -5.75 -13.45
N LEU A 329 -7.30 -6.82 -12.90
CA LEU A 329 -7.30 -7.11 -11.47
C LEU A 329 -6.15 -6.33 -10.82
N ILE A 330 -6.47 -5.51 -9.82
CA ILE A 330 -5.51 -4.69 -9.08
C ILE A 330 -5.55 -5.03 -7.59
N GLY A 331 -4.44 -5.55 -7.07
CA GLY A 331 -4.21 -5.81 -5.66
C GLY A 331 -3.93 -4.53 -4.87
N MET A 332 -4.03 -4.59 -3.55
CA MET A 332 -3.72 -3.45 -2.68
C MET A 332 -2.26 -3.02 -2.83
N GLY A 333 -2.05 -1.72 -2.98
CA GLY A 333 -0.75 -1.09 -3.23
C GLY A 333 -0.26 -1.16 -4.67
N GLU A 334 -0.85 -1.98 -5.54
CA GLU A 334 -0.51 -2.01 -6.96
C GLU A 334 -1.00 -0.75 -7.68
N ARG A 335 -0.35 -0.46 -8.81
CA ARG A 335 -0.75 0.61 -9.74
C ARG A 335 -0.72 0.11 -11.16
N TYR A 336 -1.71 0.51 -11.95
CA TYR A 336 -1.73 0.29 -13.39
C TYR A 336 -2.06 1.56 -14.14
N ASP A 337 -1.35 1.78 -15.25
CA ASP A 337 -1.70 2.84 -16.20
C ASP A 337 -2.42 2.21 -17.40
N LEU A 338 -3.69 2.55 -17.54
CA LEU A 338 -4.57 2.03 -18.59
C LEU A 338 -4.70 3.07 -19.71
N ARG A 339 -4.65 2.61 -20.95
CA ARG A 339 -4.87 3.44 -22.13
C ARG A 339 -6.15 3.00 -22.86
N THR A 340 -6.96 3.97 -23.29
CA THR A 340 -8.14 3.73 -24.12
C THR A 340 -8.51 4.98 -24.92
N THR A 341 -9.26 4.84 -26.01
CA THR A 341 -9.77 5.98 -26.80
C THR A 341 -11.23 6.18 -26.46
N LEU A 342 -11.58 7.37 -25.95
CA LEU A 342 -12.91 7.64 -25.42
C LEU A 342 -13.92 7.91 -26.54
N ALA A 343 -15.03 7.18 -26.54
CA ALA A 343 -16.18 7.44 -27.40
C ALA A 343 -16.93 8.71 -26.97
N ASP A 344 -17.94 9.13 -27.75
CA ASP A 344 -18.86 10.20 -27.37
C ASP A 344 -19.95 9.67 -26.42
N GLY A 345 -20.08 10.26 -25.22
CA GLY A 345 -21.13 9.90 -24.26
C GLY A 345 -20.74 10.02 -22.79
N VAL A 346 -21.37 9.18 -21.96
CA VAL A 346 -21.14 9.06 -20.52
C VAL A 346 -20.95 7.59 -20.16
N PHE A 347 -19.78 7.26 -19.61
CA PHE A 347 -19.36 5.87 -19.43
C PHE A 347 -19.10 5.57 -17.95
N PRO A 348 -19.50 4.37 -17.46
CA PRO A 348 -19.23 3.98 -16.09
C PRO A 348 -17.80 3.47 -15.97
N LEU A 349 -17.01 4.06 -15.07
CA LEU A 349 -15.75 3.50 -14.61
C LEU A 349 -16.05 2.69 -13.35
N VAL A 350 -15.96 1.37 -13.45
CA VAL A 350 -16.36 0.45 -12.38
C VAL A 350 -15.14 -0.27 -11.83
N ALA A 351 -14.98 -0.22 -10.52
CA ALA A 351 -14.02 -1.04 -9.78
C ALA A 351 -14.80 -2.02 -8.89
N ALA A 352 -15.01 -3.25 -9.35
CA ALA A 352 -15.72 -4.28 -8.62
C ALA A 352 -14.81 -4.86 -7.52
N ALA A 353 -15.26 -4.80 -6.27
CA ALA A 353 -14.56 -5.36 -5.11
C ALA A 353 -14.61 -6.89 -5.18
N GLU A 354 -13.46 -7.51 -5.40
CA GLU A 354 -13.37 -8.92 -5.75
C GLU A 354 -13.80 -9.82 -4.58
N GLY A 355 -14.70 -10.76 -4.82
CA GLY A 355 -15.30 -11.59 -3.75
C GLY A 355 -16.31 -10.87 -2.84
N LYS A 356 -16.43 -9.53 -2.92
CA LYS A 356 -17.24 -8.73 -1.97
C LYS A 356 -18.59 -8.26 -2.51
N ASN A 357 -18.96 -8.63 -3.74
CA ASN A 357 -20.23 -8.23 -4.39
C ASN A 357 -20.59 -6.74 -4.19
N ALA A 358 -19.56 -5.89 -4.25
CA ALA A 358 -19.65 -4.46 -4.05
C ALA A 358 -18.73 -3.77 -5.06
N ARG A 359 -18.73 -2.44 -5.13
CA ARG A 359 -17.91 -1.70 -6.08
C ARG A 359 -17.66 -0.26 -5.66
N ALA A 360 -16.53 0.27 -6.10
CA ALA A 360 -16.36 1.70 -6.28
C ALA A 360 -16.82 2.10 -7.70
N PHE A 361 -17.28 3.34 -7.86
CA PHE A 361 -17.93 3.79 -9.10
C PHE A 361 -17.59 5.25 -9.41
N GLY A 362 -17.28 5.51 -10.67
CA GLY A 362 -17.05 6.84 -11.22
C GLY A 362 -17.64 6.95 -12.62
N LEU A 363 -17.65 8.16 -13.17
CA LEU A 363 -18.09 8.42 -14.54
C LEU A 363 -16.96 9.04 -15.35
N ILE A 364 -16.84 8.67 -16.61
CA ILE A 364 -16.11 9.45 -17.62
C ILE A 364 -17.15 10.08 -18.55
N ARG A 365 -17.15 11.41 -18.65
CA ARG A 365 -18.05 12.18 -19.52
C ARG A 365 -17.25 12.85 -20.62
N THR A 366 -17.57 12.50 -21.86
CA THR A 366 -17.01 13.15 -23.06
C THR A 366 -18.03 13.99 -23.81
N GLY A 367 -19.32 13.73 -23.63
CA GLY A 367 -20.37 14.44 -24.31
C GLY A 367 -21.73 14.40 -23.60
N ALA A 368 -22.78 14.64 -24.37
CA ALA A 368 -24.15 14.59 -23.90
C ALA A 368 -24.57 13.13 -23.63
N GLY A 369 -25.60 12.96 -22.80
CA GLY A 369 -26.16 11.65 -22.49
C GLY A 369 -26.46 11.47 -21.01
N THR A 370 -27.31 10.47 -20.74
CA THR A 370 -27.72 10.08 -19.39
C THR A 370 -26.57 9.34 -18.71
N ALA A 371 -26.26 9.73 -17.47
CA ALA A 371 -25.29 9.00 -16.67
C ALA A 371 -25.82 7.59 -16.34
N PRO A 372 -25.03 6.52 -16.59
CA PRO A 372 -25.39 5.17 -16.15
C PRO A 372 -25.60 5.11 -14.63
N ALA A 373 -26.54 4.28 -14.19
CA ALA A 373 -26.77 4.04 -12.76
C ALA A 373 -25.52 3.43 -12.10
N PRO A 374 -25.23 3.73 -10.83
CA PRO A 374 -24.06 3.18 -10.13
C PRO A 374 -24.11 1.66 -9.92
N THR A 375 -25.27 1.04 -10.12
CA THR A 375 -25.47 -0.41 -10.10
C THR A 375 -25.17 -1.10 -11.43
N VAL A 376 -24.84 -0.36 -12.50
CA VAL A 376 -24.54 -0.92 -13.82
C VAL A 376 -23.33 -1.84 -13.78
N THR A 377 -23.45 -3.05 -14.31
CA THR A 377 -22.35 -4.01 -14.42
C THR A 377 -21.91 -4.08 -15.88
N PRO A 378 -20.83 -3.39 -16.28
CA PRO A 378 -20.34 -3.45 -17.65
C PRO A 378 -19.88 -4.88 -17.98
N PRO A 379 -20.17 -5.39 -19.20
CA PRO A 379 -19.79 -6.75 -19.61
C PRO A 379 -18.27 -6.98 -19.58
N GLN A 380 -17.48 -5.90 -19.70
CA GLN A 380 -16.03 -5.91 -19.61
C GLN A 380 -15.49 -6.56 -18.32
N LEU A 381 -16.22 -6.46 -17.19
CA LEU A 381 -15.80 -7.06 -15.92
C LEU A 381 -15.74 -8.60 -15.96
N SER A 382 -16.42 -9.22 -16.91
CA SER A 382 -16.44 -10.68 -17.12
C SER A 382 -15.76 -11.10 -18.43
N GLY A 383 -15.13 -10.15 -19.14
CA GLY A 383 -14.36 -10.41 -20.35
C GLY A 383 -12.95 -10.91 -20.05
N ARG A 384 -11.96 -10.47 -20.83
CA ARG A 384 -10.55 -10.72 -20.57
C ARG A 384 -10.05 -9.84 -19.43
N VAL A 385 -10.02 -10.40 -18.22
CA VAL A 385 -9.43 -9.75 -17.04
C VAL A 385 -7.92 -10.00 -17.04
N LEU A 386 -7.13 -8.94 -17.17
CA LEU A 386 -5.68 -8.98 -17.07
C LEU A 386 -5.23 -9.03 -15.61
N THR A 387 -4.15 -9.76 -15.37
CA THR A 387 -3.48 -9.88 -14.07
C THR A 387 -1.99 -9.57 -14.24
N LEU A 388 -1.23 -9.46 -13.14
CA LEU A 388 0.22 -9.29 -13.19
C LEU A 388 0.91 -10.40 -14.03
N ALA A 389 0.36 -11.61 -14.04
CA ALA A 389 0.91 -12.75 -14.80
C ALA A 389 0.82 -12.57 -16.33
N ASP A 390 -0.07 -11.70 -16.82
CA ASP A 390 -0.19 -11.37 -18.24
C ASP A 390 0.86 -10.35 -18.70
N LEU A 391 1.54 -9.70 -17.76
CA LEU A 391 2.40 -8.56 -18.05
C LEU A 391 3.86 -8.97 -18.18
N THR A 392 4.58 -8.22 -19.00
CA THR A 392 6.03 -8.38 -19.14
C THR A 392 6.67 -7.00 -19.23
N ALA A 393 7.74 -6.78 -18.46
CA ALA A 393 8.50 -5.53 -18.50
C ALA A 393 8.91 -5.16 -19.93
N ALA A 394 8.73 -3.89 -20.29
CA ALA A 394 9.13 -3.35 -21.58
C ALA A 394 10.66 -3.49 -21.76
N PRO A 395 11.16 -3.66 -23.00
CA PRO A 395 12.60 -3.82 -23.25
C PRO A 395 13.47 -2.69 -22.67
N SER A 396 12.95 -1.46 -22.61
CA SER A 396 13.65 -0.28 -22.09
C SER A 396 13.97 -0.36 -20.59
N VAL A 397 13.23 -1.15 -19.82
CA VAL A 397 13.37 -1.26 -18.36
C VAL A 397 13.68 -2.68 -17.90
N ARG A 398 13.81 -3.61 -18.85
CA ARG A 398 14.14 -5.00 -18.56
C ARG A 398 15.61 -5.09 -18.15
N LEU A 399 15.85 -5.66 -16.97
CA LEU A 399 17.20 -5.97 -16.53
C LEU A 399 17.83 -7.03 -17.44
N SER A 400 19.13 -6.92 -17.71
CA SER A 400 19.87 -7.94 -18.43
C SER A 400 19.80 -9.27 -17.68
N ALA A 401 19.56 -10.36 -18.39
CA ALA A 401 19.60 -11.69 -17.80
C ALA A 401 21.00 -11.97 -17.22
N LYS A 402 21.03 -12.40 -15.96
CA LYS A 402 22.25 -12.78 -15.24
C LYS A 402 22.05 -14.14 -14.56
N LYS A 403 23.15 -14.83 -14.30
CA LYS A 403 23.11 -16.02 -13.42
C LYS A 403 22.77 -15.54 -12.01
N ILE A 404 21.98 -16.33 -11.29
CA ILE A 404 21.67 -16.06 -9.89
C ILE A 404 22.95 -16.34 -9.08
N ASP A 405 23.53 -15.28 -8.53
CA ASP A 405 24.76 -15.37 -7.72
C ASP A 405 24.45 -15.65 -6.24
N THR A 406 23.23 -15.35 -5.78
CA THR A 406 22.77 -15.60 -4.42
C THR A 406 21.28 -15.89 -4.43
N SER A 407 20.88 -16.98 -3.78
CA SER A 407 19.48 -17.34 -3.57
C SER A 407 19.20 -17.28 -2.07
N LEU A 408 18.25 -16.43 -1.68
CA LEU A 408 17.74 -16.33 -0.32
C LEU A 408 16.32 -16.87 -0.32
N SER A 409 15.88 -17.47 0.79
CA SER A 409 14.53 -18.04 0.87
C SER A 409 13.83 -17.55 2.13
N GLY A 410 12.64 -17.00 1.93
CA GLY A 410 11.70 -16.67 3.00
C GLY A 410 10.49 -17.60 2.95
N LYS A 411 10.14 -18.23 4.07
CA LYS A 411 8.89 -18.98 4.20
C LYS A 411 7.81 -18.04 4.73
N LEU A 412 6.83 -17.72 3.89
CA LEU A 412 5.63 -17.01 4.30
C LEU A 412 4.66 -17.97 4.99
N ALA A 413 4.09 -17.56 6.12
CA ALA A 413 3.05 -18.31 6.81
C ALA A 413 2.07 -17.36 7.50
N GLY A 414 0.80 -17.77 7.60
CA GLY A 414 -0.25 -17.08 8.34
C GLY A 414 -0.99 -18.02 9.28
N ASP A 415 -1.39 -17.51 10.44
CA ASP A 415 -2.29 -18.18 11.39
C ASP A 415 -3.58 -17.36 11.50
N MET A 416 -4.61 -17.81 10.78
CA MET A 416 -5.92 -17.14 10.76
C MET A 416 -6.62 -17.15 12.12
N ARG A 417 -6.26 -18.06 13.05
CA ARG A 417 -6.86 -18.07 14.41
C ARG A 417 -6.28 -16.99 15.29
N ARG A 418 -5.01 -16.63 15.07
CA ARG A 418 -4.31 -15.56 15.80
C ARG A 418 -4.30 -14.24 15.05
N TYR A 419 -4.66 -14.28 13.76
CA TYR A 419 -4.55 -13.18 12.81
C TYR A 419 -3.12 -12.62 12.81
N GLU A 420 -2.18 -13.53 12.55
CA GLU A 420 -0.75 -13.30 12.66
C GLU A 420 -0.03 -13.84 11.41
N TRP A 421 0.83 -13.02 10.81
CA TRP A 421 1.64 -13.38 9.65
C TRP A 421 3.12 -13.33 9.99
N SER A 422 3.85 -14.28 9.42
CA SER A 422 5.26 -14.50 9.74
C SER A 422 6.08 -14.75 8.48
N ILE A 423 7.34 -14.33 8.56
CA ILE A 423 8.38 -14.71 7.61
C ILE A 423 9.38 -15.55 8.40
N ASN A 424 9.69 -16.75 7.89
CA ASN A 424 10.57 -17.71 8.57
C ASN A 424 10.09 -18.05 10.00
N GLY A 425 8.75 -18.10 10.18
CA GLY A 425 8.11 -18.45 11.44
C GLY A 425 8.18 -17.38 12.53
N ARG A 426 8.61 -16.15 12.21
CA ARG A 426 8.59 -15.02 13.14
C ARG A 426 7.78 -13.84 12.60
N SER A 427 7.03 -13.22 13.49
CA SER A 427 6.23 -12.03 13.23
C SER A 427 7.01 -10.79 13.68
N TYR A 428 6.90 -9.70 12.91
CA TYR A 428 7.55 -8.44 13.23
C TYR A 428 7.17 -7.96 14.67
N PRO A 429 8.11 -7.37 15.46
CA PRO A 429 9.49 -7.00 15.11
C PRO A 429 10.51 -8.13 15.29
N LYS A 430 10.06 -9.35 15.59
CA LYS A 430 10.97 -10.50 15.66
C LYS A 430 11.18 -10.99 14.24
N TYR A 431 12.36 -10.77 13.68
CA TYR A 431 12.73 -11.29 12.38
C TYR A 431 14.13 -11.88 12.40
N GLU A 432 14.47 -12.59 11.33
CA GLU A 432 15.82 -12.99 11.01
C GLU A 432 16.16 -12.31 9.69
N ALA A 433 17.17 -11.43 9.69
CA ALA A 433 17.51 -10.66 8.52
C ALA A 433 18.10 -11.58 7.44
N LEU A 434 17.59 -11.45 6.21
CA LEU A 434 18.22 -12.05 5.05
C LEU A 434 19.44 -11.21 4.67
N VAL A 435 20.64 -11.74 4.89
CA VAL A 435 21.88 -11.00 4.68
C VAL A 435 22.33 -11.09 3.22
N VAL A 436 22.38 -9.94 2.55
CA VAL A 436 22.94 -9.80 1.20
C VAL A 436 24.34 -9.20 1.32
N GLN A 437 25.36 -9.92 0.85
CA GLN A 437 26.72 -9.37 0.79
C GLN A 437 26.91 -8.52 -0.47
N PRO A 438 27.60 -7.37 -0.37
CA PRO A 438 27.86 -6.52 -1.53
C PRO A 438 28.89 -7.19 -2.46
N ARG A 439 28.40 -7.92 -3.46
CA ARG A 439 29.15 -8.26 -4.68
C ARG A 439 28.29 -7.90 -5.88
N VAL A 440 28.54 -6.70 -6.41
CA VAL A 440 28.08 -6.19 -7.73
C VAL A 440 26.69 -6.66 -8.21
N GLY A 441 25.61 -6.06 -7.69
CA GLY A 441 24.38 -5.86 -8.46
C GLY A 441 23.09 -6.50 -7.93
N LEU A 442 22.06 -5.63 -7.86
CA LEU A 442 20.60 -5.86 -7.84
C LEU A 442 20.07 -7.14 -7.14
N VAL A 443 19.61 -6.96 -5.90
CA VAL A 443 18.52 -7.76 -5.35
C VAL A 443 17.21 -7.07 -5.73
N THR A 444 16.44 -7.67 -6.62
CA THR A 444 15.02 -7.34 -6.79
C THR A 444 14.20 -8.42 -6.14
N GLU A 445 13.75 -8.17 -4.92
CA GLU A 445 12.59 -8.85 -4.36
C GLU A 445 11.59 -7.74 -4.01
N ARG A 446 10.57 -7.55 -4.86
CA ARG A 446 9.40 -6.77 -4.49
C ARG A 446 8.43 -7.76 -3.85
N ILE A 447 8.60 -7.97 -2.54
CA ILE A 447 7.61 -8.72 -1.78
C ILE A 447 6.46 -7.78 -1.50
N TRP A 448 5.31 -8.04 -2.13
CA TRP A 448 4.03 -7.50 -1.73
C TRP A 448 3.65 -8.17 -0.42
N LEU A 449 3.91 -7.50 0.70
CA LEU A 449 3.33 -7.90 1.98
C LEU A 449 1.97 -7.20 2.08
N PHE A 450 0.91 -7.94 1.74
CA PHE A 450 -0.43 -7.65 2.21
C PHE A 450 -0.42 -7.91 3.73
N SER A 451 -0.71 -6.89 4.52
CA SER A 451 -0.82 -6.95 5.99
C SER A 451 -2.18 -6.47 6.43
#